data_AF-A0A251WE50-F1
#
_entry.id   AF-A0A251WE50-F1
#
_cell.length_a   1.000
_cell.length_b   1.000
_cell.length_c   1.000
_cell.angle_alpha   90.00
_cell.angle_beta   90.00
_cell.angle_gamma   90.00
#
_symmetry.space_group_name_H-M   'P 1'
#
loop_
_entity.id
_entity.type
_entity.pdbx_description
1 polymer ?
#
loop_
_entity_poly.entity_id
_entity_poly.type
_entity_poly.pdbx_seq_one_letter_code
_entity_poly.pdbx_strand_id
1 'polypeptide(L)'
;MNKDSWIPETRRRPDTNLPKGWLPMMICGSLGAITIGFGILEMGFGRITTLRCQRSKTSINCEKTTESVKTVPTKVVVKSLTEAKVEQTGRKFRNAYRVVLETPSGKIPLTDQFRSDKNEKEDTAEAINDFIADRREVDLTIVEDDRPQSNLFGLIFIGAGSLFVLMAFVVRLAIRKSAKP
;
A
#
# COMPACT_ATOMS: atom_id res chain seq x y z
N MET A 1 56.66 23.18 50.57
CA MET A 1 56.75 22.79 49.15
C MET A 1 56.76 21.26 49.09
N ASN A 2 55.61 20.64 48.83
CA ASN A 2 55.52 19.20 48.59
C ASN A 2 55.18 18.99 47.10
N LYS A 3 56.03 18.26 46.38
CA LYS A 3 55.85 17.95 44.96
C LYS A 3 55.04 16.65 44.85
N ASP A 4 53.73 16.76 44.92
CA ASP A 4 52.84 15.65 44.59
C ASP A 4 52.60 15.66 43.08
N SER A 5 53.54 15.01 42.37
CA SER A 5 53.41 14.62 40.98
C SER A 5 53.08 13.14 40.90
N TRP A 6 51.83 12.77 40.60
CA TRP A 6 51.53 11.48 39.97
C TRP A 6 50.41 11.63 38.94
N ILE A 7 50.77 11.20 37.74
CA ILE A 7 50.09 11.29 36.44
C ILE A 7 49.26 9.99 36.24
N PRO A 8 48.54 9.83 35.11
CA PRO A 8 47.13 10.08 34.92
C PRO A 8 46.27 8.80 34.95
N GLU A 9 44.97 9.00 35.11
CA GLU A 9 43.90 8.04 34.80
C GLU A 9 44.23 7.24 33.51
N THR A 10 44.52 5.95 33.66
CA THR A 10 44.70 5.06 32.51
C THR A 10 43.39 5.00 31.75
N ARG A 11 43.32 5.76 30.65
CA ARG A 11 42.22 5.73 29.69
C ARG A 11 42.19 4.33 29.05
N ARG A 12 41.50 3.40 29.71
CA ARG A 12 41.25 2.04 29.26
C ARG A 12 40.55 2.15 27.91
N ARG A 13 41.27 1.93 26.81
CA ARG A 13 40.65 1.88 25.48
C ARG A 13 39.65 0.72 25.53
N PRO A 14 38.37 0.93 25.14
CA PRO A 14 37.46 -0.19 24.99
C PRO A 14 38.06 -1.10 23.93
N ASP A 15 38.37 -2.35 24.30
CA ASP A 15 38.75 -3.38 23.35
C ASP A 15 37.58 -3.57 22.39
N THR A 16 37.66 -2.95 21.21
CA THR A 16 36.69 -3.07 20.12
C THR A 16 36.88 -4.40 19.38
N ASN A 17 37.05 -5.49 20.12
CA ASN A 17 37.02 -6.85 19.56
C ASN A 17 35.56 -7.23 19.31
N LEU A 18 34.95 -6.54 18.34
CA LEU A 18 33.69 -6.95 17.76
C LEU A 18 33.85 -8.38 17.24
N PRO A 19 32.94 -9.31 17.59
CA PRO A 19 33.01 -10.66 17.06
C PRO A 19 32.89 -10.62 15.54
N LYS A 20 33.84 -11.25 14.84
CA LYS A 20 33.82 -11.43 13.38
C LYS A 20 32.44 -12.00 12.98
N GLY A 21 31.66 -11.22 12.23
CA GLY A 21 30.30 -11.60 11.81
C GLY A 21 29.16 -10.79 12.45
N TRP A 22 29.41 -9.91 13.42
CA TRP A 22 28.36 -9.04 13.99
C TRP A 22 27.79 -8.05 12.98
N LEU A 23 28.64 -7.46 12.14
CA LEU A 23 28.23 -6.47 11.15
C LEU A 23 27.22 -7.03 10.12
N PRO A 24 27.47 -8.15 9.41
CA PRO A 24 26.49 -8.71 8.48
C PRO A 24 25.22 -9.21 9.18
N MET A 25 25.31 -9.67 10.44
CA MET A 25 24.15 -10.07 11.23
C MET A 25 23.22 -8.89 11.54
N MET A 26 23.78 -7.76 11.98
CA MET A 26 23.03 -6.53 12.26
C MET A 26 22.38 -5.97 10.99
N ILE A 27 23.10 -6.01 9.86
CA ILE A 27 22.59 -5.52 8.58
C ILE A 27 21.44 -6.40 8.07
N CYS A 28 21.58 -7.72 8.03
CA CYS A 28 20.52 -8.60 7.51
C CYS A 28 19.28 -8.59 8.40
N GLY A 29 19.45 -8.60 9.73
CA GLY A 29 18.33 -8.58 10.66
C GLY A 29 17.52 -7.28 10.61
N SER A 30 18.21 -6.13 10.54
CA SER A 30 17.53 -4.82 10.47
C SER A 30 16.84 -4.61 9.12
N LEU A 31 17.50 -4.94 8.00
CA LEU A 31 16.88 -4.89 6.67
C LEU A 31 15.64 -5.80 6.60
N GLY A 32 15.74 -7.02 7.14
CA GLY A 32 14.60 -7.94 7.19
C GLY A 32 13.41 -7.36 7.96
N ALA A 33 13.65 -6.81 9.16
CA ALA A 33 12.62 -6.20 9.98
C ALA A 33 11.96 -4.98 9.30
N ILE A 34 12.74 -4.11 8.68
CA ILE A 34 12.23 -2.96 7.91
C ILE A 34 11.35 -3.44 6.75
N THR A 35 11.81 -4.45 6.02
CA THR A 35 11.09 -5.03 4.87
C THR A 35 9.74 -5.61 5.32
N ILE A 36 9.70 -6.34 6.43
CA ILE A 36 8.45 -6.85 7.03
C ILE A 36 7.53 -5.69 7.41
N GLY A 37 8.06 -4.67 8.09
CA GLY A 37 7.31 -3.49 8.50
C GLY A 37 6.67 -2.79 7.30
N PHE A 38 7.39 -2.66 6.19
CA PHE A 38 6.88 -2.12 4.94
C PHE A 38 5.78 -2.99 4.35
N GLY A 39 5.95 -4.32 4.33
CA GLY A 39 4.92 -5.24 3.85
C GLY A 39 3.61 -5.15 4.65
N ILE A 40 3.70 -5.06 5.98
CA ILE A 40 2.53 -4.86 6.85
C ILE A 40 1.86 -3.50 6.58
N LEU A 41 2.66 -2.46 6.36
CA LEU A 41 2.15 -1.14 6.04
C LEU A 41 1.37 -1.15 4.72
N GLU A 42 1.91 -1.78 3.68
CA GLU A 42 1.30 -1.90 2.35
C GLU A 42 -0.05 -2.62 2.37
N MET A 43 -0.20 -3.70 3.15
CA MET A 43 -1.49 -4.38 3.34
C MET A 43 -2.58 -3.47 3.92
N GLY A 44 -2.19 -2.44 4.66
CA GLY A 44 -3.12 -1.50 5.29
C GLY A 44 -3.68 -0.43 4.35
N PHE A 45 -3.21 -0.34 3.11
CA PHE A 45 -3.65 0.67 2.14
C PHE A 45 -4.74 0.21 1.19
N GLY A 46 -5.07 -1.08 1.16
CA GLY A 46 -6.18 -1.60 0.36
C GLY A 46 -7.51 -0.94 0.73
N ARG A 47 -8.28 -0.53 -0.27
CA ARG A 47 -9.61 0.09 -0.13
C ARG A 47 -10.64 -0.68 -0.93
N ILE A 48 -11.89 -0.63 -0.49
CA ILE A 48 -13.03 -1.03 -1.30
C ILE A 48 -13.79 0.23 -1.63
N THR A 49 -14.05 0.46 -2.91
CA THR A 49 -14.94 1.52 -3.34
C THR A 49 -16.17 0.90 -3.97
N THR A 50 -17.34 1.23 -3.41
CA THR A 50 -18.64 0.82 -3.94
C THR A 50 -19.36 2.03 -4.49
N LEU A 51 -19.77 1.97 -5.77
CA LEU A 51 -20.69 2.91 -6.36
C LEU A 51 -22.06 2.24 -6.45
N ARG A 52 -23.05 2.82 -5.79
CA ARG A 52 -24.45 2.41 -5.88
C ARG A 52 -25.25 3.49 -6.56
N CYS A 53 -25.87 3.17 -7.67
CA CYS A 53 -26.79 4.06 -8.36
C CYS A 53 -28.20 3.50 -8.31
N GLN A 54 -29.16 4.37 -8.06
CA GLN A 54 -30.58 4.06 -8.11
C GLN A 54 -31.28 5.07 -9.00
N ARG A 55 -32.05 4.55 -9.95
CA ARG A 55 -32.88 5.33 -10.85
C ARG A 55 -34.22 5.58 -10.17
N SER A 56 -34.51 6.84 -9.87
CA SER A 56 -35.85 7.29 -9.48
C SER A 56 -36.67 7.65 -10.73
N LYS A 57 -37.95 8.00 -10.53
CA LYS A 57 -38.86 8.39 -11.63
C LYS A 57 -38.32 9.53 -12.49
N THR A 58 -37.48 10.42 -11.94
CA THR A 58 -37.05 11.66 -12.60
C THR A 58 -35.54 11.90 -12.58
N SER A 59 -34.78 11.18 -11.75
CA SER A 59 -33.33 11.38 -11.64
C SER A 59 -32.59 10.09 -11.26
N ILE A 60 -31.31 10.03 -11.61
CA ILE A 60 -30.36 9.02 -11.14
C ILE A 60 -29.66 9.58 -9.90
N ASN A 61 -29.72 8.84 -8.79
CA ASN A 61 -29.02 9.16 -7.55
C ASN A 61 -27.94 8.12 -7.32
N CYS A 62 -26.70 8.55 -7.21
CA CYS A 62 -25.58 7.65 -6.95
C CYS A 62 -24.93 7.99 -5.60
N GLU A 63 -24.45 6.96 -4.91
CA GLU A 63 -23.69 7.05 -3.67
C GLU A 63 -22.39 6.28 -3.85
N LYS A 64 -21.27 6.97 -3.66
CA LYS A 64 -19.95 6.38 -3.61
C LYS A 64 -19.56 6.16 -2.15
N THR A 65 -19.31 4.93 -1.77
CA THR A 65 -18.81 4.57 -0.44
C THR A 65 -17.38 4.03 -0.58
N THR A 66 -16.45 4.62 0.14
CA THR A 66 -15.07 4.13 0.23
C THR A 66 -14.81 3.60 1.63
N GLU A 67 -14.44 2.34 1.73
CA GLU A 67 -14.09 1.65 2.96
C GLU A 67 -12.61 1.29 2.96
N SER A 68 -11.96 1.42 4.12
CA SER A 68 -10.59 0.98 4.33
C SER A 68 -10.48 0.33 5.70
N VAL A 69 -9.48 -0.52 5.90
CA VAL A 69 -9.26 -1.22 7.17
C VAL A 69 -9.01 -0.24 8.34
N LYS A 70 -8.52 0.97 8.04
CA LYS A 70 -8.05 1.94 9.05
C LYS A 70 -8.89 3.21 9.14
N THR A 71 -9.91 3.40 8.29
CA THR A 71 -10.62 4.68 8.18
C THR A 71 -12.13 4.46 8.22
N VAL A 72 -12.83 5.43 8.82
CA VAL A 72 -14.30 5.46 8.80
C VAL A 72 -14.78 5.47 7.34
N PRO A 73 -15.80 4.67 6.97
CA PRO A 73 -16.38 4.69 5.64
C PRO A 73 -16.74 6.10 5.21
N THR A 74 -16.21 6.53 4.07
CA THR A 74 -16.51 7.86 3.51
C THR A 74 -17.59 7.70 2.46
N LYS A 75 -18.70 8.42 2.64
CA LYS A 75 -19.83 8.45 1.71
C LYS A 75 -19.86 9.77 0.96
N VAL A 76 -19.92 9.70 -0.37
CA VAL A 76 -20.02 10.84 -1.27
C VAL A 76 -21.26 10.67 -2.13
N VAL A 77 -22.21 11.59 -2.00
CA VAL A 77 -23.41 11.60 -2.84
C VAL A 77 -23.05 12.22 -4.19
N VAL A 78 -23.30 11.46 -5.27
CA VAL A 78 -23.08 11.87 -6.64
C VAL A 78 -24.44 12.23 -7.25
N LYS A 79 -24.67 13.53 -7.40
CA LYS A 79 -25.92 14.06 -7.97
C LYS A 79 -25.77 14.26 -9.47
N SER A 80 -26.79 13.86 -10.24
CA SER A 80 -26.86 14.11 -11.68
C SER A 80 -25.63 13.56 -12.42
N LEU A 81 -25.42 12.26 -12.32
CA LEU A 81 -24.40 11.56 -13.09
C LEU A 81 -24.72 11.70 -14.60
N THR A 82 -23.78 12.27 -15.36
CA THR A 82 -23.96 12.51 -16.80
C THR A 82 -23.26 11.44 -17.63
N GLU A 83 -22.03 11.08 -17.25
CA GLU A 83 -21.17 10.16 -18.00
C GLU A 83 -20.10 9.57 -17.07
N ALA A 84 -19.56 8.40 -17.42
CA ALA A 84 -18.32 7.87 -16.87
C ALA A 84 -17.25 7.82 -17.95
N LYS A 85 -16.03 8.27 -17.60
CA LYS A 85 -14.87 8.26 -18.49
C LYS A 85 -13.67 7.62 -17.82
N VAL A 86 -12.79 7.05 -18.63
CA VAL A 86 -11.45 6.62 -18.17
C VAL A 86 -10.50 7.81 -18.26
N GLU A 87 -9.98 8.23 -17.12
CA GLU A 87 -8.89 9.19 -17.05
C GLU A 87 -7.55 8.45 -17.05
N GLN A 88 -6.62 8.92 -17.88
CA GLN A 88 -5.28 8.37 -18.01
C GLN A 88 -4.23 9.36 -17.50
N THR A 89 -3.27 8.86 -16.73
CA THR A 89 -2.04 9.56 -16.37
C THR A 89 -0.82 8.72 -16.76
N GLY A 90 0.27 9.35 -17.17
CA GLY A 90 1.47 8.60 -17.54
C GLY A 90 2.37 9.24 -18.60
N ARG A 91 3.44 8.53 -18.93
CA ARG A 91 4.34 8.81 -20.08
C ARG A 91 4.24 7.65 -21.08
N LYS A 92 4.71 7.84 -22.31
CA LYS A 92 4.61 6.93 -23.50
C LYS A 92 4.42 5.41 -23.25
N PHE A 93 5.07 4.81 -22.24
CA PHE A 93 5.01 3.36 -21.95
C PHE A 93 4.55 2.99 -20.54
N ARG A 94 4.14 3.96 -19.71
CA ARG A 94 3.67 3.74 -18.34
C ARG A 94 2.45 4.58 -18.13
N ASN A 95 1.31 4.03 -18.55
CA ASN A 95 0.01 4.62 -18.33
C ASN A 95 -0.65 3.95 -17.15
N ALA A 96 -1.38 4.76 -16.39
CA ALA A 96 -2.26 4.33 -15.33
C ALA A 96 -3.60 5.03 -15.54
N TYR A 97 -4.67 4.33 -15.20
CA TYR A 97 -6.04 4.60 -15.57
C TYR A 97 -6.91 4.60 -14.32
N ARG A 98 -7.95 5.43 -14.31
CA ARG A 98 -9.00 5.37 -13.30
C ARG A 98 -10.32 5.76 -13.93
N VAL A 99 -11.42 5.27 -13.38
CA VAL A 99 -12.76 5.71 -13.78
C VAL A 99 -13.09 7.02 -13.08
N VAL A 100 -13.63 7.97 -13.83
CA VAL A 100 -14.07 9.28 -13.35
C VAL A 100 -15.50 9.49 -13.76
N LEU A 101 -16.31 9.87 -12.78
CA LEU A 101 -17.72 10.22 -12.94
C LEU A 101 -17.80 11.71 -13.30
N GLU A 102 -18.41 12.01 -14.44
CA GLU A 102 -18.68 13.39 -14.86
C GLU A 102 -20.08 13.81 -14.41
N THR A 103 -20.12 14.95 -13.73
CA THR A 103 -21.34 15.59 -13.24
C THR A 103 -21.34 17.06 -13.66
N PRO A 104 -22.49 17.75 -13.65
CA PRO A 104 -22.54 19.19 -13.87
C PRO A 104 -21.69 20.01 -12.89
N SER A 105 -21.43 19.46 -11.69
CA SER A 105 -20.60 20.09 -10.66
C SER A 105 -19.10 19.81 -10.80
N GLY A 106 -18.70 18.95 -11.73
CA GLY A 106 -17.31 18.59 -11.98
C GLY A 106 -17.07 17.08 -12.04
N LYS A 107 -15.80 16.71 -11.89
CA LYS A 107 -15.31 15.33 -12.01
C LYS A 107 -15.11 14.70 -10.65
N ILE A 108 -15.69 13.53 -10.43
CA ILE A 108 -15.57 12.76 -9.19
C ILE A 108 -14.86 11.44 -9.53
N PRO A 109 -13.61 11.22 -9.09
CA PRO A 109 -12.95 9.94 -9.34
C PRO A 109 -13.70 8.83 -8.61
N LEU A 110 -13.87 7.67 -9.25
CA LEU A 110 -14.42 6.48 -8.61
C LEU A 110 -13.42 6.02 -7.55
N THR A 111 -12.23 5.61 -7.97
CA THR A 111 -11.09 5.33 -7.12
C THR A 111 -10.07 6.48 -7.13
N ASP A 112 -9.44 6.72 -5.98
CA ASP A 112 -8.44 7.80 -5.85
C ASP A 112 -7.14 7.46 -6.60
N GLN A 113 -6.82 6.16 -6.70
CA GLN A 113 -5.58 5.66 -7.27
C GLN A 113 -5.74 5.33 -8.76
N PHE A 114 -4.67 5.52 -9.52
CA PHE A 114 -4.60 5.05 -10.91
C PHE A 114 -4.00 3.64 -10.98
N ARG A 115 -4.51 2.80 -11.88
CA ARG A 115 -4.09 1.41 -12.10
C ARG A 115 -3.76 1.12 -13.55
N SER A 116 -2.91 0.14 -13.83
CA SER A 116 -2.47 -0.15 -15.21
C SER A 116 -3.52 -0.89 -16.04
N ASP A 117 -4.61 -1.35 -15.44
CA ASP A 117 -5.62 -2.21 -16.07
C ASP A 117 -6.65 -1.41 -16.87
N LYS A 118 -6.25 -0.96 -18.07
CA LYS A 118 -7.10 -0.14 -18.96
C LYS A 118 -8.46 -0.78 -19.24
N ASN A 119 -8.46 -2.04 -19.66
CA ASN A 119 -9.68 -2.72 -20.12
C ASN A 119 -10.72 -2.81 -19.00
N GLU A 120 -10.32 -3.19 -17.79
CA GLU A 120 -11.24 -3.25 -16.64
C GLU A 120 -11.88 -1.88 -16.34
N LYS A 121 -11.13 -0.78 -16.53
CA LYS A 121 -11.66 0.59 -16.34
C LYS A 121 -12.56 1.02 -17.50
N GLU A 122 -12.26 0.58 -18.72
CA GLU A 122 -13.14 0.80 -19.88
C GLU A 122 -14.46 0.04 -19.70
N ASP A 123 -14.42 -1.25 -19.34
CA ASP A 123 -15.60 -2.08 -19.07
C ASP A 123 -16.45 -1.48 -17.96
N THR A 124 -15.81 -0.98 -16.89
CA THR A 124 -16.51 -0.32 -15.78
C THR A 124 -17.17 0.99 -16.22
N ALA A 125 -16.48 1.81 -17.02
CA ALA A 125 -17.05 3.05 -17.53
C ALA A 125 -18.20 2.79 -18.51
N GLU A 126 -18.07 1.77 -19.37
CA GLU A 126 -19.11 1.31 -20.30
C GLU A 126 -20.35 0.84 -19.53
N ALA A 127 -20.20 -0.02 -18.51
CA ALA A 127 -21.31 -0.47 -17.68
C ALA A 127 -22.06 0.69 -17.00
N ILE A 128 -21.36 1.73 -16.56
CA ILE A 128 -21.99 2.93 -16.00
C ILE A 128 -22.74 3.71 -17.08
N ASN A 129 -22.13 3.88 -18.26
CA ASN A 129 -22.74 4.61 -19.37
C ASN A 129 -23.97 3.89 -19.92
N ASP A 130 -23.94 2.56 -19.98
CA ASP A 130 -25.08 1.72 -20.35
C ASP A 130 -26.22 1.87 -19.35
N PHE A 131 -25.91 1.83 -18.04
CA PHE A 131 -26.91 2.11 -17.01
C PHE A 131 -27.50 3.52 -17.13
N ILE A 132 -26.72 4.53 -17.53
CA ILE A 132 -27.22 5.90 -17.75
C ILE A 132 -28.16 5.94 -18.96
N ALA A 133 -27.79 5.25 -20.05
CA ALA A 133 -28.52 5.22 -21.31
C ALA A 133 -29.81 4.39 -21.25
N ASP A 134 -29.76 3.18 -20.68
CA ASP A 134 -30.93 2.31 -20.54
C ASP A 134 -31.76 2.70 -19.32
N ARG A 135 -33.03 3.06 -19.57
CA ARG A 135 -33.97 3.45 -18.52
C ARG A 135 -34.64 2.25 -17.83
N ARG A 136 -34.43 1.04 -18.33
CA ARG A 136 -35.03 -0.19 -17.79
C ARG A 136 -34.32 -0.68 -16.54
N GLU A 137 -33.03 -0.41 -16.43
CA GLU A 137 -32.23 -0.79 -15.28
C GLU A 137 -32.48 0.20 -14.12
N VAL A 138 -32.89 -0.36 -12.98
CA VAL A 138 -33.33 0.43 -11.81
C VAL A 138 -32.18 0.67 -10.83
N ASP A 139 -31.24 -0.28 -10.75
CA ASP A 139 -30.12 -0.26 -9.84
C ASP A 139 -28.83 -0.71 -10.52
N LEU A 140 -27.72 -0.07 -10.16
CA LEU A 140 -26.38 -0.45 -10.55
C LEU A 140 -25.50 -0.46 -9.30
N THR A 141 -24.77 -1.55 -9.10
CA THR A 141 -23.76 -1.65 -8.04
C THR A 141 -22.43 -2.08 -8.64
N ILE A 142 -21.43 -1.21 -8.52
CA ILE A 142 -20.06 -1.49 -8.93
C ILE A 142 -19.20 -1.52 -7.69
N VAL A 143 -18.38 -2.56 -7.55
CA VAL A 143 -17.44 -2.74 -6.44
C VAL A 143 -16.04 -2.85 -7.01
N GLU A 144 -15.20 -1.86 -6.73
CA GLU A 144 -13.77 -1.91 -6.97
C GLU A 144 -13.06 -2.31 -5.68
N ASP A 145 -12.42 -3.48 -5.68
CA ASP A 145 -11.64 -3.97 -4.53
C ASP A 145 -10.14 -3.87 -4.83
N ASP A 146 -9.49 -2.93 -4.13
CA ASP A 146 -8.07 -2.67 -4.30
C ASP A 146 -7.18 -3.55 -3.39
N ARG A 147 -7.79 -4.29 -2.46
CA ARG A 147 -7.08 -5.08 -1.45
C ARG A 147 -6.26 -6.23 -2.02
N PRO A 148 -6.67 -6.99 -3.05
CA PRO A 148 -5.89 -8.14 -3.53
C PRO A 148 -4.48 -7.75 -3.97
N GLN A 149 -4.33 -6.61 -4.65
CA GLN A 149 -3.03 -6.12 -5.12
C GLN A 149 -2.14 -5.66 -3.95
N SER A 150 -2.69 -4.87 -3.04
CA SER A 150 -2.01 -4.43 -1.81
C SER A 150 -1.57 -5.62 -0.96
N ASN A 151 -2.44 -6.62 -0.81
CA ASN A 151 -2.14 -7.86 -0.09
C ASN A 151 -1.03 -8.66 -0.78
N LEU A 152 -1.04 -8.77 -2.11
CA LEU A 152 0.00 -9.46 -2.86
C LEU A 152 1.39 -8.83 -2.63
N PHE A 153 1.50 -7.50 -2.79
CA PHE A 153 2.77 -6.80 -2.53
C PHE A 153 3.19 -6.93 -1.08
N GLY A 154 2.27 -6.76 -0.15
CA GLY A 154 2.53 -6.95 1.29
C GLY A 154 3.09 -8.33 1.60
N LEU A 155 2.52 -9.39 1.03
CA LEU A 155 2.98 -10.77 1.23
C LEU A 155 4.40 -10.99 0.67
N ILE A 156 4.71 -10.40 -0.49
CA ILE A 156 6.06 -10.48 -1.09
C ILE A 156 7.08 -9.85 -0.14
N PHE A 157 6.81 -8.65 0.39
CA PHE A 157 7.71 -7.97 1.31
C PHE A 157 7.87 -8.71 2.64
N ILE A 158 6.78 -9.22 3.22
CA ILE A 158 6.83 -10.02 4.46
C ILE A 158 7.63 -11.30 4.22
N GLY A 159 7.41 -11.99 3.10
CA GLY A 159 8.14 -13.21 2.74
C GLY A 159 9.63 -12.96 2.59
N ALA A 160 10.01 -11.95 1.80
CA ALA A 160 11.41 -11.57 1.61
C ALA A 160 12.08 -11.13 2.91
N GLY A 161 11.41 -10.27 3.70
CA GLY A 161 11.92 -9.79 4.97
C GLY A 161 12.09 -10.92 6.00
N SER A 162 11.15 -11.87 6.04
CA SER A 162 11.21 -13.06 6.89
C SER A 162 12.41 -13.95 6.53
N LEU A 163 12.71 -14.11 5.23
CA LEU A 163 13.90 -14.83 4.77
C LEU A 163 15.20 -14.17 5.26
N PHE A 164 15.30 -12.84 5.23
CA PHE A 164 16.48 -12.12 5.75
C PHE A 164 16.65 -12.31 7.26
N VAL A 165 15.57 -12.26 8.03
CA VAL A 165 15.60 -12.51 9.48
C VAL A 165 16.04 -13.94 9.78
N LEU A 166 15.51 -14.93 9.04
CA LEU A 166 15.91 -16.32 9.17
C LEU A 166 17.40 -16.53 8.85
N MET A 167 17.91 -15.90 7.78
CA MET A 167 19.34 -15.98 7.44
C MET A 167 20.22 -15.37 8.53
N ALA A 168 19.84 -14.22 9.11
CA ALA A 168 20.55 -13.62 10.23
C ALA A 168 20.57 -14.56 11.46
N PHE A 169 19.47 -15.28 11.70
CA PHE A 169 19.37 -16.27 12.77
C PHE A 169 20.26 -17.49 12.52
N VAL A 170 20.26 -18.04 11.29
CA VAL A 170 21.13 -19.17 10.91
C VAL A 170 22.61 -18.79 11.05
N VAL A 171 23.01 -17.60 10.57
CA VAL A 171 24.38 -17.08 10.73
C VAL A 171 24.76 -16.97 12.20
N ARG A 172 23.84 -16.48 13.05
CA ARG A 172 24.06 -16.41 14.51
C ARG A 172 24.30 -17.79 15.11
N LEU A 173 23.52 -18.80 14.73
CA LEU A 173 23.69 -20.17 15.20
C LEU A 173 25.02 -20.78 14.73
N ALA A 174 25.38 -20.55 13.47
CA ALA A 174 26.66 -21.01 12.91
C ALA A 174 27.85 -20.41 13.66
N ILE A 175 27.85 -19.09 13.92
CA ILE A 175 28.90 -18.42 14.70
C ILE A 175 28.98 -18.99 16.12
N ARG A 176 27.83 -19.22 16.78
CA ARG A 176 27.78 -19.82 18.13
C ARG A 176 28.36 -21.23 18.15
N LYS A 177 28.09 -22.04 17.12
CA LYS A 177 28.63 -23.40 17.01
C LYS A 177 30.15 -23.38 16.84
N SER A 178 30.68 -22.49 15.99
CA SER A 178 32.13 -22.35 15.78
C SER A 178 32.90 -21.78 16.97
N ALA A 179 32.20 -21.19 17.96
CA ALA A 179 32.80 -20.61 19.16
C ALA A 179 32.85 -21.57 20.36
N LYS A 180 32.25 -22.77 20.27
CA LYS A 180 32.42 -23.81 21.29
C LYS A 180 33.68 -24.62 20.95
N PRO A 181 34.72 -24.62 21.83
CA PRO A 181 35.93 -25.41 21.65
C PRO A 181 35.66 -26.91 21.76
#